data_AF-A0A925T9K0-F1
#
_entry.id   AF-A0A925T9K0-F1
#
_cell.length_a   1.000
_cell.length_b   1.000
_cell.length_c   1.000
_cell.angle_alpha   90.00
_cell.angle_beta   90.00
_cell.angle_gamma   90.00
#
_symmetry.space_group_name_H-M   'P 1'
#
loop_
_entity.id
_entity.type
_entity.pdbx_description
1 polymer ?
#
loop_
_entity_poly.entity_id
_entity_poly.type
_entity_poly.pdbx_seq_one_letter_code
_entity_poly.pdbx_strand_id
1 'polypeptide(L)' 'LPEQCRTIFQMSRFEGLKYREIADRMQLSVKTVENQMGKALQILRLKLSGFVISLIIFLFTSKLL' A
#
# COMPACT_ATOMS: atom_id res chain seq x y z
N LEU A 1 -5.41 6.59 -2.07
CA LEU A 1 -6.07 5.27 -2.24
C LEU A 1 -7.57 5.47 -2.15
N PRO A 2 -8.37 4.78 -2.99
CA PRO A 2 -9.82 4.64 -2.80
C PRO A 2 -10.12 4.12 -1.39
N GLU A 3 -11.30 4.44 -0.85
CA GLU A 3 -11.63 4.18 0.56
C GLU A 3 -11.46 2.71 0.95
N GLN A 4 -12.17 1.79 0.28
CA GLN A 4 -12.11 0.36 0.61
C GLN A 4 -10.68 -0.22 0.49
N CYS A 5 -9.93 0.16 -0.54
CA CYS A 5 -8.51 -0.18 -0.70
C CYS A 5 -7.68 0.29 0.50
N ARG A 6 -7.92 1.53 0.96
CA ARG A 6 -7.21 2.14 2.08
C ARG A 6 -7.50 1.39 3.37
N THR A 7 -8.77 1.11 3.67
CA THR A 7 -9.18 0.41 4.88
C THR A 7 -8.57 -0.98 4.93
N ILE A 8 -8.67 -1.76 3.85
CA ILE A 8 -8.08 -3.10 3.75
C ILE A 8 -6.55 -3.05 3.92
N PHE A 9 -5.88 -2.07 3.30
CA PHE A 9 -4.44 -1.87 3.45
C PHE A 9 -4.06 -1.57 4.91
N GLN A 10 -4.83 -0.70 5.59
CA GLN A 10 -4.55 -0.32 6.97
C GLN A 10 -4.72 -1.49 7.93
N MET A 11 -5.81 -2.26 7.79
CA MET A 11 -6.04 -3.48 8.58
C MET A 11 -4.91 -4.50 8.40
N SER A 12 -4.42 -4.69 7.17
CA SER A 12 -3.32 -5.64 6.93
C SER A 12 -1.96 -5.14 7.44
N ARG A 13 -1.64 -3.85 7.22
CA ARG A 13 -0.28 -3.34 7.45
C ARG A 13 -0.06 -2.71 8.82
N PHE A 14 -1.07 -2.08 9.39
CA PHE A 14 -0.97 -1.40 10.68
C PHE A 14 -1.61 -2.20 11.80
N GLU A 15 -2.73 -2.89 11.54
CA GLU A 15 -3.38 -3.74 12.54
C GLU A 15 -2.88 -5.20 12.50
N GLY A 16 -2.14 -5.59 11.45
CA GLY A 16 -1.54 -6.93 11.34
C GLY A 16 -2.51 -8.06 11.03
N LEU A 17 -3.74 -7.75 10.58
CA LEU A 17 -4.77 -8.75 10.28
C LEU A 17 -4.44 -9.53 9.01
N LYS A 18 -4.73 -10.84 9.04
CA LYS A 18 -4.66 -11.73 7.88
C LYS A 18 -5.84 -11.46 6.96
N TYR A 19 -5.68 -11.75 5.67
CA TYR A 19 -6.72 -11.47 4.67
C TYR A 19 -8.05 -12.17 4.94
N ARG A 20 -8.03 -13.36 5.57
CA ARG A 20 -9.24 -14.06 6.01
C ARG A 20 -9.98 -13.30 7.11
N GLU A 21 -9.26 -12.80 8.12
CA GLU A 21 -9.85 -12.01 9.20
C GLU A 21 -10.45 -10.70 8.69
N ILE A 22 -9.80 -10.08 7.70
CA ILE A 22 -10.31 -8.88 7.02
C ILE A 22 -11.57 -9.21 6.20
N ALA A 23 -11.54 -10.33 5.47
CA ALA A 23 -12.67 -10.79 4.67
C ALA A 23 -13.90 -11.04 5.57
N ASP A 24 -13.71 -11.73 6.69
CA ASP A 24 -14.77 -11.99 7.67
C ASP A 24 -15.29 -10.68 8.29
N ARG A 25 -14.40 -9.77 8.72
CA ARG A 25 -14.77 -8.48 9.33
C ARG A 25 -15.54 -7.56 8.38
N MET A 26 -15.18 -7.54 7.10
CA MET A 26 -15.82 -6.69 6.09
C MET A 26 -16.95 -7.38 5.32
N GLN A 27 -17.26 -8.64 5.64
CA GLN A 27 -18.22 -9.47 4.90
C GLN A 27 -17.90 -9.54 3.39
N LEU A 28 -16.64 -9.77 3.06
CA LEU A 28 -16.12 -9.90 1.70
C LEU A 28 -15.56 -11.30 1.46
N SER A 29 -15.37 -11.66 0.20
CA SER A 29 -14.54 -12.83 -0.11
C SER A 29 -13.06 -12.53 0.12
N VAL A 30 -12.26 -13.54 0.48
CA VAL A 30 -10.80 -13.42 0.54
C VAL A 30 -10.23 -12.93 -0.80
N LYS A 31 -10.81 -13.36 -1.93
CA LYS A 31 -10.41 -12.91 -3.27
C LYS A 31 -10.63 -11.40 -3.46
N THR A 32 -11.70 -10.86 -2.92
CA THR A 32 -11.96 -9.41 -2.95
C THR A 32 -10.87 -8.67 -2.16
N VAL A 33 -10.51 -9.18 -0.98
CA VAL A 33 -9.43 -8.61 -0.14
C VAL A 33 -8.10 -8.62 -0.88
N GLU A 34 -7.73 -9.75 -1.50
CA GLU A 34 -6.52 -9.86 -2.33
C GLU A 34 -6.51 -8.84 -3.47
N ASN A 35 -7.62 -8.73 -4.20
CA ASN A 35 -7.74 -7.81 -5.33
C ASN A 35 -7.61 -6.35 -4.89
N GLN A 36 -8.24 -5.97 -3.78
CA GLN A 36 -8.12 -4.62 -3.21
C GLN A 36 -6.70 -4.37 -2.71
N MET A 37 -6.04 -5.37 -2.12
CA MET A 37 -4.63 -5.24 -1.73
C MET A 37 -3.70 -5.07 -2.93
N GLY A 38 -3.91 -5.82 -4.02
CA GLY A 38 -3.17 -5.66 -5.27
C GLY A 38 -3.31 -4.23 -5.81
N LYS A 39 -4.55 -3.72 -5.88
CA LYS A 39 -4.83 -2.33 -6.28
C LYS A 39 -4.15 -1.31 -5.37
N ALA A 40 -4.18 -1.51 -4.05
CA ALA A 40 -3.54 -0.60 -3.12
C ALA A 40 -2.03 -0.54 -3.33
N LEU A 41 -1.36 -1.69 -3.47
CA LEU A 41 0.08 -1.76 -3.73
C LEU A 41 0.47 -1.17 -5.08
N GLN A 42 -0.34 -1.39 -6.13
CA GLN A 42 -0.11 -0.79 -7.45
C GLN A 42 -0.15 0.73 -7.38
N ILE A 43 -1.18 1.30 -6.74
CA ILE A 43 -1.32 2.76 -6.59
C ILE A 43 -0.17 3.33 -5.76
N LEU A 44 0.21 2.68 -4.66
CA LEU A 44 1.32 3.12 -3.82
C LEU A 44 2.64 3.10 -4.60
N ARG A 45 2.91 2.04 -5.36
CA ARG A 45 4.11 1.95 -6.21
C ARG A 45 4.19 3.10 -7.20
N LEU A 46 3.08 3.39 -7.90
CA LEU A 46 3.02 4.48 -8.88
C LEU A 46 3.21 5.86 -8.23
N LYS A 47 2.65 6.06 -7.03
CA LYS A 47 2.81 7.33 -6.32
C LYS A 47 4.20 7.53 -5.71
N LEU A 48 4.86 6.45 -5.30
CA LEU A 48 6.16 6.50 -4.63
C LEU A 48 7.35 6.45 -5.61
N SER A 49 7.18 5.93 -6.82
CA SER A 49 8.28 5.78 -7.79
C SER A 49 9.02 7.09 -8.07
N GLY A 50 8.30 8.20 -8.25
CA GLY A 50 8.90 9.52 -8.45
C GLY A 50 9.65 10.05 -7.22
N PHE A 51 9.15 9.75 -6.02
CA PHE A 51 9.78 10.17 -4.77
C PHE A 51 11.09 9.42 -4.51
N VAL A 52 11.16 8.12 -4.82
CA VAL A 52 12.38 7.33 -4.63
C VAL A 52 13.51 7.88 -5.50
N ILE A 53 13.23 8.19 -6.78
CA ILE A 53 14.22 8.79 -7.69
C ILE A 53 14.66 10.16 -7.18
N SER A 54 13.70 11.02 -6.80
CA SER A 54 14.00 12.34 -6.24
C SER A 54 14.84 12.26 -4.96
N LEU A 55 14.53 11.33 -4.07
CA LEU A 55 15.27 11.10 -2.83
C LEU A 55 16.69 10.60 -3.12
N ILE A 56 16.86 9.68 -4.08
CA ILE A 56 18.18 9.22 -4.50
C ILE A 56 19.01 10.39 -5.03
N ILE A 57 18.48 11.18 -5.96
CA ILE A 57 19.16 12.37 -6.51
C ILE A 57 19.53 13.33 -5.38
N PHE A 58 18.60 13.61 -4.46
CA PHE A 58 18.83 14.47 -3.29
C PHE A 58 19.95 13.95 -2.39
N LEU A 59 19.98 12.63 -2.11
CA LEU A 59 21.04 12.01 -1.31
C LEU A 59 22.39 12.02 -2.02
N PHE A 60 22.41 11.91 -3.34
CA PHE A 60 23.63 12.03 -4.14
C PHE A 60 24.14 13.48 -4.19
N THR A 61 23.26 14.47 -4.39
CA THR A 61 23.67 15.89 -4.43
C THR A 61 24.09 16.40 -3.06
N SER A 62 23.40 16.02 -1.98
CA SER A 62 23.77 16.39 -0.60
C SER A 62 25.08 15.76 -0.11
N LYS A 63 25.54 14.66 -0.72
CA LYS A 63 26.87 14.09 -0.48
C LYS A 63 27.97 14.72 -1.35
N LEU A 64 27.61 15.37 -2.44
CA LEU A 64 28.55 16.00 -3.37
C LEU A 64 28.85 17.46 -2.99
N LEU A 65 27.93 18.10 -2.25
CA LEU A 65 28.08 19.43 -1.65
C LEU A 65 28.77 19.34 -0.29
#